data_AF-A0A835U7W1-F1
#
_entry.id   AF-A0A835U7W1-F1
#
_cell.length_a   1.000
_cell.length_b   1.000
_cell.length_c   1.000
_cell.angle_alpha   90.00
_cell.angle_beta   90.00
_cell.angle_gamma   90.00
#
_symmetry.space_group_name_H-M   'P 1'
#
loop_
_entity.id
_entity.type
_entity.pdbx_description
1 polymer ?
#
loop_
_entity_poly.entity_id
_entity_poly.type
_entity_poly.pdbx_seq_one_letter_code
_entity_poly.pdbx_strand_id
1 'polypeptide(L)'
;MELAGMVHVQSFIELGRECNTELPSDVIIEIADISFHLHKFPLLKRSGLLRKMISECHDEIGNGCVLQLHDLPGGAKTFELVAKFCYDVKMELSPYNVVALRCAAEHLRMTEDCFEGNLISLAENFLNEIYGNWKDTMKVLETCEEFLPLAEELHIITQCINSLASKACSDQSLFGWPMLAQSSEKSSNGSNLWNGICKVEKSRSVESDWWYEDVSVLRIPVYRRLILTMESKGMKPENIAGSLMFYSKKYFRGLSRNSSFHDGINHVNPIALVLAPSESEQRALLEDIIELLPLRRE
;
A
#
# COMPACT_ATOMS: atom_id res chain seq x y z
N MET A 1 -27.48 13.47 -29.69
CA MET A 1 -28.52 12.58 -29.12
C MET A 1 -28.00 11.17 -29.33
N GLU A 2 -26.99 10.73 -28.59
CA GLU A 2 -27.04 10.48 -27.13
C GLU A 2 -28.24 9.59 -26.82
N LEU A 3 -28.00 8.27 -26.75
CA LEU A 3 -28.81 7.24 -26.09
C LEU A 3 -28.18 5.86 -26.35
N ALA A 4 -27.25 5.46 -25.48
CA ALA A 4 -27.01 4.07 -25.06
C ALA A 4 -25.89 4.00 -23.99
N GLY A 5 -25.87 4.96 -23.06
CA GLY A 5 -25.40 4.66 -21.71
C GLY A 5 -26.51 3.87 -21.01
N MET A 6 -26.16 2.95 -20.11
CA MET A 6 -27.04 2.02 -19.39
C MET A 6 -27.37 0.72 -20.13
N VAL A 7 -26.36 -0.12 -20.34
CA VAL A 7 -26.52 -1.53 -19.97
C VAL A 7 -25.65 -1.75 -18.74
N HIS A 8 -26.34 -1.96 -17.62
CA HIS A 8 -25.77 -2.41 -16.36
C HIS A 8 -24.80 -3.56 -16.61
N VAL A 9 -23.50 -3.33 -16.39
CA VAL A 9 -22.46 -4.36 -16.37
C VAL A 9 -22.59 -5.16 -15.07
N GLN A 10 -23.76 -5.79 -14.89
CA GLN A 10 -24.15 -6.55 -13.69
C GLN A 10 -23.94 -8.06 -13.88
N SER A 11 -23.04 -8.48 -14.76
CA SER A 11 -22.69 -9.90 -14.92
C SER A 11 -21.29 -10.09 -15.48
N PHE A 12 -20.29 -9.42 -14.89
CA PHE A 12 -18.89 -9.72 -15.18
C PHE A 12 -18.35 -10.92 -14.39
N ILE A 13 -19.11 -11.45 -13.44
CA ILE A 13 -18.66 -12.56 -12.59
C ILE A 13 -19.85 -13.47 -12.31
N GLU A 14 -19.97 -14.53 -13.09
CA GLU A 14 -20.43 -15.84 -12.61
C GLU A 14 -20.08 -16.88 -13.69
N LEU A 15 -18.97 -17.60 -13.48
CA LEU A 15 -18.56 -18.83 -14.18
C LEU A 15 -18.03 -18.78 -15.64
N GLY A 16 -17.59 -17.62 -16.16
CA GLY A 16 -16.84 -17.60 -17.44
C GLY A 16 -16.48 -16.17 -17.89
N ARG A 17 -15.19 -15.90 -18.13
CA ARG A 17 -14.63 -14.57 -18.44
C ARG A 17 -14.96 -14.11 -19.86
N GLU A 18 -16.22 -13.79 -20.11
CA GLU A 18 -16.72 -13.19 -21.35
C GLU A 18 -17.29 -11.79 -21.10
N CYS A 19 -16.92 -10.81 -21.93
CA CYS A 19 -17.63 -9.53 -21.97
C CYS A 19 -19.00 -9.73 -22.62
N ASN A 20 -20.06 -9.54 -21.84
CA ASN A 20 -21.46 -9.78 -22.24
C ASN A 20 -22.00 -8.68 -23.19
N THR A 21 -21.41 -8.55 -24.37
CA THR A 21 -21.93 -7.72 -25.47
C THR A 21 -22.54 -8.62 -26.54
N GLU A 22 -23.53 -8.13 -27.29
CA GLU A 22 -24.13 -8.86 -28.43
C GLU A 22 -23.14 -9.13 -29.59
N LEU A 23 -21.91 -8.62 -29.49
CA LEU A 23 -20.82 -8.80 -30.44
C LEU A 23 -19.81 -9.84 -29.95
N PRO A 24 -19.24 -10.66 -30.86
CA PRO A 24 -18.20 -11.61 -30.51
C PRO A 24 -16.89 -10.89 -30.16
N SER A 25 -16.14 -11.43 -29.19
CA SER A 25 -14.80 -10.94 -28.85
C SER A 25 -13.85 -11.04 -30.04
N ASP A 26 -13.06 -10.00 -30.28
CA ASP A 26 -12.08 -9.93 -31.39
C ASP A 26 -10.62 -9.96 -30.91
N VAL A 27 -10.40 -10.01 -29.59
CA VAL A 27 -9.08 -10.18 -28.96
C VAL A 27 -9.18 -11.01 -27.67
N ILE A 28 -8.20 -11.88 -27.45
CA ILE A 28 -8.02 -12.65 -26.21
C ILE A 28 -6.73 -12.20 -25.56
N ILE A 29 -6.78 -11.85 -24.27
CA ILE A 29 -5.60 -11.54 -23.46
C ILE A 29 -5.39 -12.68 -22.46
N GLU A 30 -4.24 -13.31 -22.50
CA GLU A 30 -3.82 -14.38 -21.60
C GLU A 30 -2.86 -13.84 -20.55
N ILE A 31 -3.17 -14.08 -19.28
CA ILE A 31 -2.34 -13.70 -18.13
C ILE A 31 -2.29 -14.91 -17.20
N ALA A 32 -1.13 -15.57 -17.14
CA ALA A 32 -1.00 -16.89 -16.52
C ALA A 32 -2.06 -17.86 -17.08
N ASP A 33 -2.79 -18.57 -16.21
CA ASP A 33 -3.82 -19.56 -16.60
C ASP A 33 -5.20 -18.93 -16.89
N ILE A 34 -5.24 -17.61 -17.10
CA ILE A 34 -6.49 -16.86 -17.23
C ILE A 34 -6.55 -16.17 -18.60
N SER A 35 -7.58 -16.53 -19.37
CA SER A 35 -7.93 -15.85 -20.64
C SER A 35 -9.07 -14.86 -20.43
N PHE A 36 -8.92 -13.66 -21.01
CA PHE A 36 -9.91 -12.60 -21.07
C PHE A 36 -10.38 -12.41 -22.51
N HIS A 37 -11.66 -12.67 -22.77
CA HIS A 37 -12.27 -12.45 -24.08
C HIS A 37 -12.82 -11.02 -24.16
N LEU A 38 -12.16 -10.17 -24.96
CA LEU A 38 -12.33 -8.72 -24.96
C LEU A 38 -12.54 -8.17 -26.38
N HIS A 39 -12.74 -6.85 -26.44
CA HIS A 39 -12.84 -6.08 -27.69
C HIS A 39 -11.60 -5.19 -27.85
N LYS A 40 -11.07 -5.11 -29.08
CA LYS A 40 -9.90 -4.29 -29.41
C LYS A 40 -10.15 -2.82 -29.08
N PHE A 41 -11.28 -2.25 -29.50
CA PHE A 41 -11.53 -0.81 -29.44
C PHE A 41 -11.39 -0.18 -28.02
N PRO A 42 -12.05 -0.71 -26.96
CA PRO A 42 -11.86 -0.23 -25.58
C PRO A 42 -10.39 -0.22 -25.13
N LEU A 43 -9.62 -1.26 -25.48
CA LEU A 43 -8.23 -1.41 -25.09
C LEU A 43 -7.31 -0.44 -25.85
N LEU A 44 -7.49 -0.35 -27.18
CA LEU A 44 -6.70 0.51 -28.07
C LEU A 44 -6.78 1.99 -27.67
N LYS A 45 -7.95 2.43 -27.20
CA LYS A 45 -8.19 3.80 -26.73
C LYS A 45 -7.39 4.14 -25.47
N ARG A 46 -7.07 3.15 -24.63
CA ARG A 46 -6.63 3.37 -23.24
C ARG A 46 -5.19 2.94 -22.97
N SER A 47 -4.65 1.96 -23.70
CA SER A 47 -3.30 1.42 -23.47
C SER A 47 -2.42 1.53 -24.71
N GLY A 48 -1.26 2.19 -24.54
CA GLY A 48 -0.24 2.28 -25.58
C GLY A 48 0.44 0.93 -25.87
N LEU A 49 0.66 0.10 -24.84
CA LEU A 49 1.25 -1.23 -25.02
C LEU A 49 0.30 -2.17 -25.77
N LEU A 50 -0.96 -2.27 -25.34
CA LEU A 50 -1.95 -3.10 -26.02
C LEU A 50 -2.18 -2.64 -27.46
N ARG A 51 -2.18 -1.33 -27.70
CA ARG A 51 -2.24 -0.78 -29.06
C ARG A 51 -1.11 -1.29 -29.94
N LYS A 52 0.12 -1.25 -29.43
CA LYS A 52 1.29 -1.78 -30.14
C LYS A 52 1.13 -3.28 -30.40
N MET A 53 0.86 -4.08 -29.37
CA MET A 53 0.74 -5.53 -29.47
C MET A 53 -0.38 -5.96 -30.44
N ILE A 54 -1.55 -5.32 -30.38
CA ILE A 54 -2.66 -5.60 -31.31
C ILE A 54 -2.29 -5.24 -32.75
N SER A 55 -1.54 -4.17 -32.98
CA SER A 55 -1.12 -3.77 -34.34
C SER A 55 -0.08 -4.71 -34.95
N GLU A 56 0.71 -5.39 -34.11
CA GLU A 56 1.72 -6.39 -34.49
C GLU A 56 1.12 -7.80 -34.62
N CYS A 57 -0.14 -7.98 -34.22
CA CYS A 57 -0.88 -9.23 -34.34
C CYS A 57 -1.21 -9.49 -35.82
N HIS A 58 -0.50 -10.42 -36.45
CA HIS A 58 -0.76 -10.79 -37.85
C HIS A 58 -2.08 -11.55 -37.95
N ASP A 59 -3.00 -11.06 -38.80
CA ASP A 59 -4.22 -11.76 -39.20
C ASP A 59 -3.89 -12.99 -40.07
N GLU A 60 -3.30 -14.03 -39.48
CA GLU A 60 -3.23 -15.35 -40.11
C GLU A 60 -4.63 -15.98 -40.03
N ILE A 61 -5.47 -15.61 -40.99
CA ILE A 61 -6.69 -16.27 -41.46
C ILE A 61 -7.45 -17.02 -40.34
N GLY A 62 -8.35 -16.29 -39.65
CA GLY A 62 -9.50 -16.88 -38.98
C GLY A 62 -9.33 -17.30 -37.51
N ASN A 63 -8.12 -17.25 -36.95
CA ASN A 63 -7.93 -17.31 -35.50
C ASN A 63 -7.80 -15.88 -34.97
N GLY A 64 -8.70 -15.46 -34.06
CA GLY A 64 -8.68 -14.12 -33.47
C GLY A 64 -7.33 -13.75 -32.83
N CYS A 65 -7.13 -12.47 -32.53
CA CYS A 65 -5.85 -12.01 -31.97
C CYS A 65 -5.70 -12.48 -30.52
N VAL A 66 -4.69 -13.32 -30.25
CA VAL A 66 -4.36 -13.78 -28.89
C VAL A 66 -3.07 -13.13 -28.44
N LEU A 67 -3.11 -12.44 -27.30
CA LEU A 67 -1.98 -11.70 -26.74
C LEU A 67 -1.61 -12.28 -25.38
N GLN A 68 -0.31 -12.39 -25.11
CA GLN A 68 0.19 -12.88 -23.83
C GLN A 68 0.80 -11.74 -23.00
N LEU A 69 0.36 -11.64 -21.75
CA LEU A 69 0.71 -10.59 -20.78
C LEU A 69 1.24 -11.22 -19.47
N HIS A 70 2.31 -12.01 -19.59
CA HIS A 70 2.84 -12.81 -18.48
C HIS A 70 3.42 -11.98 -17.33
N ASP A 71 3.96 -10.79 -17.63
CA ASP A 71 4.70 -9.96 -16.66
C ASP A 71 3.89 -8.77 -16.12
N LEU A 72 2.55 -8.84 -16.18
CA LEU A 72 1.71 -7.75 -15.69
C LEU A 72 1.77 -7.65 -14.16
N PRO A 73 2.14 -6.48 -13.59
CA PRO A 73 2.11 -6.27 -12.14
C PRO A 73 0.73 -6.56 -11.53
N GLY A 74 0.68 -7.46 -10.55
CA GLY A 74 -0.55 -7.89 -9.86
C GLY A 74 -1.43 -8.86 -10.66
N GLY A 75 -0.98 -9.26 -11.85
CA GLY A 75 -1.55 -10.35 -12.64
C GLY A 75 -3.01 -10.14 -13.05
N ALA A 76 -3.71 -11.26 -13.24
CA ALA A 76 -5.06 -11.27 -13.78
C ALA A 76 -6.08 -10.50 -12.92
N LYS A 77 -5.92 -10.51 -11.59
CA LYS A 77 -6.80 -9.77 -10.67
C LYS A 77 -6.72 -8.26 -10.92
N THR A 78 -5.51 -7.73 -11.09
CA THR A 78 -5.32 -6.32 -11.44
C THR A 78 -5.80 -6.03 -12.85
N PHE A 79 -5.54 -6.94 -13.79
CA PHE A 79 -6.01 -6.78 -15.16
C PHE A 79 -7.53 -6.71 -15.29
N GLU A 80 -8.28 -7.45 -14.45
CA GLU A 80 -9.74 -7.34 -14.42
C GLU A 80 -10.21 -5.90 -14.14
N LEU A 81 -9.55 -5.21 -13.20
CA LEU A 81 -9.84 -3.80 -12.89
C LEU A 81 -9.41 -2.89 -14.04
N VAL A 82 -8.25 -3.15 -14.65
CA VAL A 82 -7.80 -2.41 -15.85
C VAL A 82 -8.80 -2.57 -17.01
N ALA A 83 -9.28 -3.79 -17.25
CA ALA A 83 -10.26 -4.07 -18.28
C ALA A 83 -11.58 -3.33 -18.00
N LYS A 84 -12.07 -3.35 -16.75
CA LYS A 84 -13.24 -2.55 -16.34
C LYS A 84 -13.04 -1.07 -16.67
N PHE A 85 -11.88 -0.51 -16.33
CA PHE A 85 -11.54 0.88 -16.66
C PHE A 85 -11.53 1.14 -18.18
N CYS A 86 -10.97 0.21 -18.97
CA CYS A 86 -10.95 0.37 -20.42
C CYS A 86 -12.36 0.41 -21.04
N TYR A 87 -13.32 -0.26 -20.40
CA TYR A 87 -14.73 -0.32 -20.80
C TYR A 87 -15.58 0.78 -20.16
N ASP A 88 -14.97 1.77 -19.51
CA ASP A 88 -15.66 2.83 -18.78
C ASP A 88 -16.61 2.29 -17.68
N VAL A 89 -16.32 1.10 -17.17
CA VAL A 89 -17.02 0.47 -16.04
C VAL A 89 -16.47 1.04 -14.75
N LYS A 90 -17.37 1.46 -13.85
CA LYS A 90 -16.99 1.98 -12.55
C LYS A 90 -16.15 0.94 -11.79
N MET A 91 -14.94 1.35 -11.38
CA MET A 91 -14.11 0.62 -10.44
C MET A 91 -13.78 1.50 -9.24
N GLU A 92 -13.52 0.87 -8.10
CA GLU A 92 -13.19 1.57 -6.86
C GLU A 92 -11.69 1.46 -6.58
N LEU A 93 -11.04 2.62 -6.45
CA LEU A 93 -9.68 2.69 -5.94
C LEU A 93 -9.69 2.59 -4.41
N SER A 94 -8.69 1.92 -3.88
CA SER A 94 -8.48 1.76 -2.44
C SER A 94 -6.99 1.65 -2.12
N PRO A 95 -6.58 1.87 -0.85
CA PRO A 95 -5.20 1.64 -0.41
C PRO A 95 -4.69 0.20 -0.67
N TYR A 96 -5.60 -0.75 -0.90
CA TYR A 96 -5.28 -2.16 -1.14
C TYR A 96 -5.00 -2.50 -2.62
N ASN A 97 -5.44 -1.66 -3.57
CA ASN A 97 -5.32 -1.95 -5.00
C ASN A 97 -4.59 -0.88 -5.81
N VAL A 98 -4.43 0.34 -5.27
CA VAL A 98 -3.89 1.48 -6.03
C VAL A 98 -2.44 1.24 -6.49
N VAL A 99 -1.60 0.59 -5.68
CA VAL A 99 -0.21 0.30 -6.07
C VAL A 99 -0.17 -0.66 -7.25
N ALA A 100 -0.97 -1.72 -7.19
CA ALA A 100 -1.09 -2.69 -8.27
C ALA A 100 -1.57 -2.02 -9.56
N LEU A 101 -2.60 -1.19 -9.47
CA LEU A 101 -3.15 -0.44 -10.61
C LEU A 101 -2.14 0.55 -11.18
N ARG A 102 -1.42 1.31 -10.34
CA ARG A 102 -0.41 2.27 -10.80
C ARG A 102 0.75 1.57 -11.50
N CYS A 103 1.19 0.42 -10.99
CA CYS A 103 2.24 -0.41 -11.59
C CYS A 103 1.77 -1.05 -12.91
N ALA A 104 0.57 -1.62 -12.95
CA ALA A 104 -0.01 -2.18 -14.16
C ALA A 104 -0.23 -1.11 -15.24
N ALA A 105 -0.69 0.08 -14.85
CA ALA A 105 -0.88 1.21 -15.76
C ALA A 105 0.44 1.68 -16.37
N GLU A 106 1.54 1.69 -15.60
CA GLU A 106 2.89 1.95 -16.10
C GLU A 106 3.27 0.93 -17.17
N HIS A 107 3.16 -0.36 -16.83
CA HIS A 107 3.50 -1.46 -17.73
C HIS A 107 2.69 -1.39 -19.04
N LEU A 108 1.39 -1.12 -18.94
CA LEU A 108 0.47 -1.03 -20.07
C LEU A 108 0.54 0.32 -20.81
N ARG A 109 1.38 1.25 -20.35
CA ARG A 109 1.54 2.61 -20.91
C ARG A 109 0.20 3.32 -21.04
N MET A 110 -0.56 3.36 -19.95
CA MET A 110 -1.87 4.02 -19.88
C MET A 110 -1.71 5.49 -19.50
N THR A 111 -1.07 6.24 -20.39
CA THR A 111 -0.70 7.66 -20.21
C THR A 111 -1.79 8.60 -20.72
N GLU A 112 -1.67 9.89 -20.39
CA GLU A 112 -2.52 10.97 -20.91
C GLU A 112 -2.48 11.09 -22.45
N ASP A 113 -1.39 10.67 -23.10
CA ASP A 113 -1.29 10.67 -24.57
C ASP A 113 -2.30 9.73 -25.23
N CYS A 114 -2.78 8.70 -24.49
CA CYS A 114 -3.80 7.79 -24.98
C CYS A 114 -5.21 8.34 -24.76
N PHE A 115 -5.47 8.90 -23.58
CA PHE A 115 -6.78 9.41 -23.18
C PHE A 115 -6.64 10.37 -21.99
N GLU A 116 -7.42 11.45 -21.94
CA GLU A 116 -7.40 12.42 -20.84
C GLU A 116 -7.92 11.81 -19.52
N GLY A 117 -7.18 11.95 -18.44
CA GLY A 117 -7.49 11.32 -17.15
C GLY A 117 -7.34 9.80 -17.21
N ASN A 118 -6.26 9.32 -17.82
CA ASN A 118 -5.99 7.88 -17.94
C ASN A 118 -5.59 7.26 -16.60
N LEU A 119 -5.42 5.93 -16.58
CA LEU A 119 -5.25 5.18 -15.35
C LEU A 119 -4.02 5.59 -14.52
N ILE A 120 -2.92 5.98 -15.16
CA ILE A 120 -1.74 6.51 -14.45
C ILE A 120 -2.14 7.74 -13.61
N SER A 121 -2.71 8.77 -14.26
CA SER A 121 -3.11 10.02 -13.59
C SER A 121 -4.20 9.79 -12.56
N LEU A 122 -5.16 8.91 -12.86
CA LEU A 122 -6.23 8.55 -11.92
C LEU A 122 -5.65 7.93 -10.63
N ALA A 123 -4.70 6.99 -10.77
CA ALA A 123 -4.05 6.36 -9.63
C ALA A 123 -3.16 7.34 -8.85
N GLU A 124 -2.43 8.23 -9.54
CA GLU A 124 -1.58 9.24 -8.90
C GLU A 124 -2.40 10.27 -8.11
N ASN A 125 -3.52 10.72 -8.65
CA ASN A 125 -4.43 11.63 -7.95
C ASN A 125 -4.95 10.99 -6.65
N PHE A 126 -5.35 9.72 -6.72
CA PHE A 126 -5.82 8.99 -5.54
C PHE A 126 -4.70 8.75 -4.51
N LEU A 127 -3.47 8.45 -4.96
CA LEU A 127 -2.31 8.35 -4.07
C LEU A 127 -2.04 9.67 -3.34
N ASN A 128 -2.16 10.81 -4.03
CA ASN A 128 -2.00 12.13 -3.42
C ASN A 128 -3.03 12.40 -2.31
N GLU A 129 -4.26 11.93 -2.47
CA GLU A 129 -5.28 11.98 -1.43
C GLU A 129 -4.94 11.04 -0.26
N ILE A 130 -4.50 9.80 -0.54
CA ILE A 130 -4.08 8.83 0.48
C ILE A 130 -2.93 9.37 1.32
N TYR A 131 -1.98 10.08 0.71
CA TYR A 131 -0.89 10.67 1.45
C TYR A 131 -1.38 11.66 2.52
N GLY A 132 -2.63 12.14 2.50
CA GLY A 132 -3.24 12.90 3.59
C GLY A 132 -3.56 12.08 4.85
N ASN A 133 -3.75 10.77 4.73
CA ASN A 133 -4.22 9.88 5.79
C ASN A 133 -3.12 8.92 6.25
N TRP A 134 -2.81 8.91 7.55
CA TRP A 134 -1.78 8.06 8.14
C TRP A 134 -2.00 6.56 7.91
N LYS A 135 -3.21 6.06 8.23
CA LYS A 135 -3.53 4.62 8.15
C LYS A 135 -3.50 4.12 6.71
N ASP A 136 -4.06 4.91 5.80
CA ASP A 136 -4.08 4.56 4.39
C ASP A 136 -2.67 4.62 3.78
N THR A 137 -1.85 5.59 4.18
CA THR A 137 -0.43 5.68 3.76
C THR A 137 0.37 4.47 4.26
N MET A 138 0.16 4.04 5.51
CA MET A 138 0.76 2.81 6.05
C MET A 138 0.34 1.58 5.25
N LYS A 139 -0.94 1.48 4.88
CA LYS A 139 -1.45 0.37 4.07
C LYS A 139 -0.83 0.36 2.66
N VAL A 140 -0.72 1.52 2.00
CA VAL A 140 -0.06 1.61 0.69
C VAL A 140 1.41 1.18 0.80
N LEU A 141 2.13 1.66 1.81
CA LEU A 141 3.53 1.31 2.02
C LEU A 141 3.74 -0.20 2.22
N GLU A 142 2.83 -0.87 2.92
CA GLU A 142 2.80 -2.35 3.05
C GLU A 142 2.59 -3.03 1.70
N THR A 143 1.62 -2.55 0.90
CA THR A 143 1.34 -3.16 -0.42
C THR A 143 2.49 -2.99 -1.41
N CYS A 144 3.32 -1.96 -1.28
CA CYS A 144 4.49 -1.74 -2.15
C CYS A 144 5.48 -2.90 -2.16
N GLU A 145 5.53 -3.73 -1.11
CA GLU A 145 6.46 -4.86 -1.03
C GLU A 145 6.25 -5.88 -2.15
N GLU A 146 5.00 -6.08 -2.58
CA GLU A 146 4.64 -7.00 -3.67
C GLU A 146 5.05 -6.49 -5.07
N PHE A 147 5.41 -5.21 -5.18
CA PHE A 147 5.64 -4.51 -6.45
C PHE A 147 7.05 -3.92 -6.58
N LEU A 148 7.99 -4.34 -5.74
CA LEU A 148 9.40 -3.96 -5.89
C LEU A 148 10.04 -4.65 -7.11
N PRO A 149 10.93 -3.96 -7.87
CA PRO A 149 11.45 -2.61 -7.63
C PRO A 149 10.55 -1.48 -8.17
N LEU A 150 9.52 -1.80 -8.97
CA LEU A 150 8.72 -0.81 -9.70
C LEU A 150 8.05 0.23 -8.78
N ALA A 151 7.55 -0.16 -7.61
CA ALA A 151 6.98 0.79 -6.65
C ALA A 151 8.00 1.82 -6.11
N GLU A 152 9.28 1.47 -6.07
CA GLU A 152 10.37 2.40 -5.70
C GLU A 152 10.70 3.34 -6.87
N GLU A 153 10.78 2.80 -8.09
CA GLU A 153 11.02 3.57 -9.33
C GLU A 153 9.91 4.60 -9.59
N LEU A 154 8.67 4.25 -9.27
CA LEU A 154 7.50 5.13 -9.33
C LEU A 154 7.39 6.06 -8.11
N HIS A 155 8.39 6.06 -7.22
CA HIS A 155 8.49 6.91 -6.04
C HIS A 155 7.35 6.80 -5.01
N ILE A 156 6.50 5.77 -5.09
CA ILE A 156 5.38 5.58 -4.16
C ILE A 156 5.89 5.40 -2.73
N ILE A 157 6.91 4.56 -2.55
CA ILE A 157 7.53 4.30 -1.24
C ILE A 157 8.12 5.59 -0.64
N THR A 158 8.85 6.36 -1.45
CA THR A 158 9.46 7.63 -1.01
C THR A 158 8.40 8.65 -0.58
N GLN A 159 7.29 8.77 -1.33
CA GLN A 159 6.20 9.68 -0.97
C GLN A 159 5.48 9.23 0.31
N CYS A 160 5.22 7.94 0.48
CA CYS A 160 4.69 7.39 1.73
C CYS A 160 5.58 7.76 2.93
N ILE A 161 6.89 7.51 2.84
CA ILE A 161 7.86 7.82 3.90
C ILE A 161 7.84 9.31 4.23
N ASN A 162 7.90 10.18 3.21
CA ASN A 162 7.87 11.63 3.40
C ASN A 162 6.58 12.11 4.07
N SER A 163 5.44 11.54 3.68
CA SER A 163 4.13 11.85 4.25
C SER A 163 4.04 11.43 5.72
N LEU A 164 4.42 10.19 6.04
CA LEU A 164 4.43 9.67 7.41
C LEU A 164 5.38 10.49 8.29
N ALA A 165 6.60 10.75 7.82
CA ALA A 165 7.55 11.55 8.57
C ALA A 165 7.02 12.96 8.86
N SER A 166 6.39 13.60 7.87
CA SER A 166 5.81 14.95 8.06
C SER A 166 4.68 14.94 9.10
N LYS A 167 3.84 13.90 9.12
CA LYS A 167 2.76 13.76 10.11
C LYS A 167 3.29 13.49 11.51
N ALA A 168 4.26 12.59 11.65
CA ALA A 168 4.87 12.27 12.93
C ALA A 168 5.62 13.47 13.54
N CYS A 169 6.27 14.28 12.70
CA CYS A 169 6.96 15.50 13.14
C CYS A 169 6.03 16.70 13.40
N SER A 170 4.75 16.61 13.01
CA SER A 170 3.79 17.70 13.25
C SER A 170 3.39 17.75 14.72
N ASP A 171 3.32 18.96 15.29
CA ASP A 171 2.96 19.14 16.70
C ASP A 171 1.51 18.70 16.95
N GLN A 172 1.36 17.62 17.72
CA GLN A 172 0.08 16.97 17.99
C GLN A 172 -0.86 17.84 18.84
N SER A 173 -0.33 18.89 19.46
CA SER A 173 -1.12 19.89 20.19
C SER A 173 -1.96 20.80 19.28
N LEU A 174 -1.70 20.83 17.97
CA LEU A 174 -2.41 21.69 17.01
C LEU A 174 -3.55 20.99 16.27
N PHE A 175 -3.60 19.66 16.28
CA PHE A 175 -4.63 18.88 15.61
C PHE A 175 -5.40 18.04 16.63
N GLY A 176 -6.44 18.64 17.19
CA GLY A 176 -7.38 17.99 18.10
C GLY A 176 -8.08 16.80 17.44
N TRP A 177 -7.47 15.62 17.50
CA TRP A 177 -8.12 14.38 17.12
C TRP A 177 -8.99 13.92 18.29
N PRO A 178 -10.30 13.70 18.10
CA PRO A 178 -11.14 13.13 19.15
C PRO A 178 -10.84 11.63 19.26
N MET A 179 -9.98 11.25 20.20
CA MET A 179 -9.92 9.87 20.67
C MET A 179 -11.10 9.64 21.63
N LEU A 180 -12.10 8.90 21.14
CA LEU A 180 -13.04 8.13 21.94
C LEU A 180 -12.22 7.15 22.80
N ALA A 181 -11.71 7.64 23.92
CA ALA A 181 -11.26 6.78 25.00
C ALA A 181 -12.48 6.03 25.51
N GLN A 182 -12.46 4.71 25.33
CA GLN A 182 -13.47 3.78 25.82
C GLN A 182 -13.76 4.08 27.31
N SER A 183 -14.98 4.49 27.59
CA SER A 183 -15.48 4.64 28.94
C SER A 183 -15.70 3.25 29.54
N SER A 184 -14.72 2.76 30.29
CA SER A 184 -14.99 1.81 31.36
C SER A 184 -15.58 2.59 32.55
N GLU A 185 -16.81 2.27 32.88
CA GLU A 185 -17.66 2.88 33.91
C GLU A 185 -16.98 3.02 35.27
N LYS A 186 -17.16 4.18 35.93
CA LYS A 186 -17.89 4.30 37.21
C LYS A 186 -17.92 5.75 37.75
N SER A 187 -19.15 6.22 37.90
CA SER A 187 -19.69 6.98 39.05
C SER A 187 -19.36 8.48 39.26
N SER A 188 -20.48 9.21 39.19
CA SER A 188 -20.99 10.24 40.12
C SER A 188 -20.43 11.67 40.11
N ASN A 189 -21.36 12.58 39.78
CA ASN A 189 -21.52 13.95 40.26
C ASN A 189 -20.37 14.95 40.13
N GLY A 190 -20.61 15.94 39.27
CA GLY A 190 -20.56 17.33 39.72
C GLY A 190 -19.58 18.24 38.99
N SER A 191 -20.16 19.27 38.38
CA SER A 191 -19.61 20.63 38.32
C SER A 191 -18.35 20.85 37.48
N ASN A 192 -18.59 21.32 36.26
CA ASN A 192 -17.70 22.18 35.49
C ASN A 192 -17.18 23.34 36.37
N LEU A 193 -15.89 23.32 36.71
CA LEU A 193 -15.17 24.48 37.22
C LEU A 193 -13.77 24.47 36.60
N TRP A 194 -13.68 25.04 35.40
CA TRP A 194 -12.41 25.38 34.78
C TRP A 194 -11.77 26.49 35.62
N ASN A 195 -10.78 26.14 36.44
CA ASN A 195 -9.88 27.10 37.04
C ASN A 195 -8.51 26.99 36.35
N GLY A 196 -8.13 28.06 35.65
CA GLY A 196 -6.96 28.15 34.78
C GLY A 196 -5.62 28.16 35.51
N ILE A 197 -5.24 27.04 36.12
CA ILE A 197 -3.84 26.73 36.47
C ILE A 197 -3.61 25.26 36.12
N CYS A 198 -3.16 24.98 34.90
CA CYS A 198 -2.57 23.68 34.59
C CYS A 198 -1.25 23.62 35.36
N LYS A 199 -1.24 22.91 36.50
CA LYS A 199 0.02 22.37 37.02
C LYS A 199 0.64 21.60 35.87
N VAL A 200 1.78 22.07 35.38
CA VAL A 200 2.67 21.29 34.53
C VAL A 200 3.28 20.20 35.42
N GLU A 201 2.45 19.23 35.79
CA GLU A 201 2.96 17.89 35.97
C GLU A 201 3.51 17.53 34.60
N LYS A 202 4.83 17.29 34.53
CA LYS A 202 5.46 16.68 33.36
C LYS A 202 4.70 15.39 33.06
N SER A 203 3.68 15.45 32.21
CA SER A 203 3.11 14.31 31.52
C SER A 203 4.24 13.76 30.66
N ARG A 204 5.05 12.90 31.27
CA ARG A 204 6.04 12.12 30.53
C ARG A 204 5.27 11.31 29.47
N SER A 205 5.70 11.49 28.23
CA SER A 205 5.73 10.50 27.15
C SER A 205 4.45 10.02 26.44
N VAL A 206 3.23 10.24 26.94
CA VAL A 206 2.02 9.63 26.31
C VAL A 206 1.65 10.26 24.96
N GLU A 207 2.04 11.51 24.68
CA GLU A 207 1.75 12.13 23.39
C GLU A 207 2.75 11.77 22.29
N SER A 208 3.90 11.16 22.61
CA SER A 208 4.96 11.00 21.61
C SER A 208 5.10 9.62 20.98
N ASP A 209 4.38 8.62 21.48
CA ASP A 209 4.52 7.21 21.10
C ASP A 209 3.38 6.68 20.21
N TRP A 210 2.38 7.51 19.89
CA TRP A 210 1.18 7.11 19.13
C TRP A 210 1.46 6.40 17.80
N TRP A 211 2.59 6.70 17.15
CA TRP A 211 2.98 6.15 15.86
C TRP A 211 3.92 4.94 15.97
N TYR A 212 4.47 4.65 17.16
CA TYR A 212 5.51 3.62 17.33
C TYR A 212 5.00 2.25 16.93
N GLU A 213 3.79 1.89 17.36
CA GLU A 213 3.21 0.60 17.07
C GLU A 213 3.01 0.40 15.56
N ASP A 214 2.46 1.41 14.88
CA ASP A 214 2.20 1.36 13.45
C ASP A 214 3.50 1.19 12.66
N VAL A 215 4.52 2.02 12.89
CA VAL A 215 5.77 1.94 12.10
C VAL A 215 6.61 0.72 12.44
N SER A 216 6.37 0.08 13.59
CA SER A 216 7.13 -1.10 14.02
C SER A 216 6.85 -2.36 13.21
N VAL A 217 5.83 -2.34 12.34
CA VAL A 217 5.54 -3.43 11.40
C VAL A 217 6.38 -3.34 10.13
N LEU A 218 6.99 -2.18 9.87
CA LEU A 218 7.78 -1.95 8.65
C LEU A 218 9.07 -2.78 8.70
N ARG A 219 9.46 -3.33 7.54
CA ARG A 219 10.79 -3.93 7.39
C ARG A 219 11.89 -2.89 7.60
N ILE A 220 13.05 -3.33 8.10
CA ILE A 220 14.12 -2.43 8.53
C ILE A 220 14.59 -1.46 7.44
N PRO A 221 14.74 -1.82 6.15
CA PRO A 221 15.15 -0.85 5.15
C PRO A 221 14.19 0.36 5.05
N VAL A 222 12.88 0.10 5.15
CA VAL A 222 11.84 1.14 5.10
C VAL A 222 11.77 1.90 6.41
N TYR A 223 11.82 1.20 7.55
CA TYR A 223 11.84 1.80 8.88
C TYR A 223 13.06 2.72 9.06
N ARG A 224 14.25 2.28 8.66
CA ARG A 224 15.49 3.07 8.66
C ARG A 224 15.33 4.36 7.87
N ARG A 225 14.84 4.27 6.64
CA ARG A 225 14.58 5.46 5.79
C ARG A 225 13.57 6.40 6.45
N LEU A 226 12.53 5.87 7.08
CA LEU A 226 11.55 6.67 7.81
C LEU A 226 12.18 7.41 8.99
N ILE A 227 12.99 6.75 9.82
CA ILE A 227 13.68 7.39 10.95
C ILE A 227 14.61 8.50 10.48
N LEU A 228 15.42 8.26 9.44
CA LEU A 228 16.32 9.28 8.86
C LEU A 228 15.52 10.47 8.29
N THR A 229 14.38 10.20 7.67
CA THR A 229 13.49 11.25 7.14
C THR A 229 12.86 12.05 8.27
N MET A 230 12.46 11.41 9.38
CA MET A 230 11.95 12.10 10.57
C MET A 230 13.03 12.97 11.24
N GLU A 231 14.27 12.45 11.34
CA GLU A 231 15.41 13.20 11.87
C GLU A 231 15.68 14.47 11.05
N SER A 232 15.76 14.34 9.71
CA SER A 232 15.94 15.50 8.82
C SER A 232 14.79 16.52 8.89
N LYS A 233 13.60 16.10 9.33
CA LYS A 233 12.42 16.96 9.57
C LYS A 233 12.35 17.51 11.00
N GLY A 234 13.38 17.30 11.82
CA GLY A 234 13.49 17.88 13.15
C GLY A 234 12.79 17.08 14.26
N MET A 235 12.56 15.78 14.07
CA MET A 235 12.07 14.92 15.15
C MET A 235 13.04 14.92 16.34
N LYS A 236 12.50 15.03 17.55
CA LYS A 236 13.31 15.06 18.78
C LYS A 236 14.10 13.74 18.95
N PRO A 237 15.39 13.77 19.31
CA PRO A 237 16.19 12.57 19.51
C PRO A 237 15.60 11.57 20.51
N GLU A 238 14.90 12.07 21.54
CA GLU A 238 14.22 11.22 22.53
C GLU A 238 13.11 10.38 21.90
N ASN A 239 12.41 10.94 20.92
CA ASN A 239 11.32 10.27 20.21
C ASN A 239 11.84 9.22 19.25
N ILE A 240 12.95 9.52 18.56
CA ILE A 240 13.66 8.55 17.71
C ILE A 240 14.15 7.39 18.58
N ALA A 241 14.82 7.68 19.69
CA ALA A 241 15.30 6.67 20.62
C ALA A 241 14.17 5.81 21.21
N GLY A 242 13.03 6.43 21.54
CA GLY A 242 11.84 5.72 22.00
C GLY A 242 11.28 4.75 20.97
N SER A 243 11.17 5.19 19.71
CA SER A 243 10.71 4.34 18.59
C SER A 243 11.67 3.19 18.33
N LEU A 244 12.98 3.46 18.28
CA LEU A 244 14.01 2.43 18.09
C LEU A 244 13.97 1.37 19.18
N MET A 245 13.80 1.80 20.44
CA MET A 245 13.65 0.91 21.59
C MET A 245 12.38 0.05 21.47
N PHE A 246 11.27 0.64 21.02
CA PHE A 246 10.02 -0.08 20.79
C PHE A 246 10.16 -1.12 19.68
N TYR A 247 10.70 -0.70 18.53
CA TYR A 247 10.98 -1.54 17.37
C TYR A 247 11.84 -2.75 17.75
N SER A 248 12.97 -2.48 18.42
CA SER A 248 13.90 -3.50 18.91
C SER A 248 13.21 -4.50 19.83
N LYS A 249 12.45 -4.03 20.83
CA LYS A 249 11.74 -4.92 21.77
C LYS A 249 10.74 -5.83 21.06
N LYS A 250 9.99 -5.32 20.08
CA LYS A 250 9.03 -6.11 19.30
C LYS A 250 9.75 -7.17 18.47
N TYR A 251 10.87 -6.82 17.87
CA TYR A 251 11.70 -7.73 17.07
C TYR A 251 12.33 -8.85 17.92
N PHE A 252 12.98 -8.50 19.04
CA PHE A 252 13.66 -9.47 19.92
C PHE A 252 12.71 -10.35 20.73
N ARG A 253 11.47 -9.92 21.01
CA ARG A 253 10.44 -10.80 21.58
C ARG A 253 10.03 -11.94 20.64
N GLY A 254 10.19 -11.76 19.33
CA GLY A 254 10.10 -12.85 18.35
C GLY A 254 11.22 -13.89 18.48
N LEU A 255 12.41 -13.46 18.94
CA LEU A 255 13.60 -14.30 19.08
C LEU A 255 13.62 -15.10 20.38
N SER A 256 13.13 -14.53 21.49
CA SER A 256 13.11 -15.20 22.81
C SER A 256 12.14 -16.38 22.92
N ARG A 257 11.16 -16.53 22.00
CA ARG A 257 10.29 -17.72 21.96
C ARG A 257 10.92 -18.90 21.22
N ASN A 258 12.01 -18.68 20.50
CA ASN A 258 12.64 -19.71 19.65
C ASN A 258 13.96 -20.24 20.23
N SER A 259 14.45 -19.68 21.34
CA SER A 259 15.68 -20.15 22.02
C SER A 259 15.46 -21.17 23.14
N SER A 260 14.22 -21.58 23.42
CA SER A 260 13.95 -22.71 24.32
C SER A 260 14.01 -24.03 23.54
N PHE A 261 15.19 -24.61 23.41
CA PHE A 261 15.34 -25.98 22.93
C PHE A 261 14.84 -27.01 23.97
N HIS A 262 14.06 -27.97 23.45
CA HIS A 262 13.65 -29.26 24.00
C HIS A 262 12.78 -29.29 25.28
N ASP A 263 11.45 -29.38 25.11
CA ASP A 263 10.73 -30.65 25.36
C ASP A 263 9.27 -30.59 24.83
N GLY A 264 8.74 -31.71 24.34
CA GLY A 264 7.29 -31.93 24.24
C GLY A 264 6.54 -31.46 22.99
N ILE A 265 6.14 -32.43 22.17
CA ILE A 265 5.25 -32.40 21.02
C ILE A 265 3.87 -31.74 21.34
N ASN A 266 3.54 -30.60 20.71
CA ASN A 266 2.33 -30.35 19.86
C ASN A 266 1.86 -28.88 19.77
N HIS A 267 1.51 -28.50 18.54
CA HIS A 267 0.74 -27.32 18.09
C HIS A 267 1.38 -25.92 18.20
N VAL A 268 2.28 -25.62 17.25
CA VAL A 268 2.63 -24.24 16.88
C VAL A 268 1.95 -23.89 15.55
N ASN A 269 1.29 -22.73 15.51
CA ASN A 269 0.63 -22.19 14.33
C ASN A 269 1.62 -21.99 13.17
N PRO A 270 1.32 -22.44 11.93
CA PRO A 270 2.26 -22.40 10.80
C PRO A 270 2.70 -20.99 10.37
N ILE A 271 1.96 -19.95 10.76
CA ILE A 271 2.16 -18.57 10.30
C ILE A 271 3.35 -17.89 11.01
N ALA A 272 3.74 -18.35 12.20
CA ALA A 272 4.81 -17.72 12.98
C ALA A 272 6.24 -18.07 12.54
N LEU A 273 6.41 -19.17 11.78
CA LEU A 273 7.72 -19.64 11.32
C LEU A 273 8.19 -18.99 10.01
N VAL A 274 7.28 -18.37 9.24
CA VAL A 274 7.59 -17.80 7.91
C VAL A 274 8.12 -16.36 8.01
N LEU A 275 8.06 -15.73 9.18
CA LEU A 275 8.50 -14.34 9.41
C LEU A 275 9.70 -14.20 10.36
N ALA A 276 10.30 -15.32 10.79
CA ALA A 276 11.48 -15.25 11.63
C ALA A 276 12.71 -14.92 10.75
N PRO A 277 13.39 -13.79 10.99
CA PRO A 277 14.56 -13.38 10.22
C PRO A 277 15.73 -14.32 10.53
N SER A 278 16.52 -14.66 9.53
CA SER A 278 17.73 -15.47 9.66
C SER A 278 18.76 -14.81 10.60
N GLU A 279 19.68 -15.57 11.19
CA GLU A 279 20.74 -15.00 12.06
C GLU A 279 21.61 -13.97 11.33
N SER A 280 21.81 -14.13 10.01
CA SER A 280 22.51 -13.16 9.16
C SER A 280 21.73 -11.86 9.00
N GLU A 281 20.41 -11.95 8.80
CA GLU A 281 19.56 -10.77 8.82
C GLU A 281 19.63 -10.13 10.20
N GLN A 282 19.43 -10.88 11.29
CA GLN A 282 19.52 -10.35 12.66
C GLN A 282 20.84 -9.58 12.95
N ARG A 283 21.98 -10.03 12.43
CA ARG A 283 23.27 -9.33 12.55
C ARG A 283 23.31 -8.04 11.73
N ALA A 284 22.92 -8.07 10.46
CA ALA A 284 22.86 -6.88 9.61
C ALA A 284 21.91 -5.82 10.20
N LEU A 285 20.82 -6.28 10.82
CA LEU A 285 19.84 -5.43 11.47
C LEU A 285 20.34 -4.82 12.77
N LEU A 286 21.19 -5.53 13.52
CA LEU A 286 21.86 -4.97 14.68
C LEU A 286 22.82 -3.86 14.26
N GLU A 287 23.59 -4.06 13.18
CA GLU A 287 24.48 -3.06 12.60
C GLU A 287 23.70 -1.82 12.12
N ASP A 288 22.57 -2.03 11.42
CA ASP A 288 21.68 -0.95 10.98
C ASP A 288 21.10 -0.15 12.17
N ILE A 289 20.64 -0.83 13.21
CA ILE A 289 20.08 -0.18 14.41
C ILE A 289 21.18 0.61 15.14
N ILE A 290 22.40 0.08 15.22
CA ILE A 290 23.53 0.79 15.83
C ILE A 290 23.86 2.08 15.08
N GLU A 291 23.82 2.06 13.74
CA GLU A 291 24.02 3.26 12.92
C GLU A 291 22.90 4.30 13.05
N LEU A 292 21.69 3.87 13.44
CA LEU A 292 20.54 4.75 13.64
C LEU A 292 20.48 5.39 15.03
N LEU A 293 21.30 4.96 15.99
CA LEU A 293 21.30 5.55 17.32
C LEU A 293 21.93 6.95 17.28
N PRO A 294 21.26 7.98 17.82
CA PRO A 294 21.84 9.32 17.87
C PRO A 294 23.13 9.28 18.69
N LEU A 295 24.26 9.43 18.01
CA LEU A 295 25.57 9.57 18.63
C LEU A 295 25.52 10.83 19.49
N ARG A 296 25.58 10.68 20.81
CA ARG A 296 25.83 11.81 21.70
C ARG A 296 27.17 12.43 21.27
N ARG A 297 27.11 13.60 20.66
CA ARG A 297 28.27 14.48 20.58
C ARG A 297 28.34 15.17 21.94
N GLU A 298 29.31 14.73 22.74
CA GLU A 298 29.74 15.41 23.97
C GLU A 298 30.25 16.83 23.68
#